data_AF-A0A839THR9-F1
#
_entry.id   AF-A0A839THR9-F1
#
_cell.length_a   1.000
_cell.length_b   1.000
_cell.length_c   1.000
_cell.angle_alpha   90.00
_cell.angle_beta   90.00
_cell.angle_gamma   90.00
#
_symmetry.space_group_name_H-M   'P 1'
#
loop_
_entity.id
_entity.type
_entity.pdbx_description
1 polymer ?
#
loop_
_entity_poly.entity_id
_entity_poly.type
_entity_poly.pdbx_seq_one_letter_code
_entity_poly.pdbx_strand_id
1 'polypeptide(L)'
;MMKRARWIWQSLQDFAKQKDYVLPKRYVSGETQFYLGLHYVLKVITDAEANNMINSTVKLSRGKLNVELSQSNSELDAEERAALIKSLIDKWYKNKFRSISRERLEALIYKVSWVENSPLIKLMTMEK
;
A
#
# COMPACT_ATOMS: atom_id res chain seq x y z
N MET A 1 -36.73 18.86 4.18
CA MET A 1 -35.50 18.02 4.21
C MET A 1 -35.47 16.89 3.16
N MET A 2 -36.58 16.54 2.48
CA MET A 2 -36.63 15.37 1.57
C MET A 2 -36.19 15.59 0.10
N LYS A 3 -36.02 16.83 -0.38
CA LYS A 3 -35.79 17.09 -1.83
C LYS A 3 -34.52 16.45 -2.39
N ARG A 4 -33.50 16.17 -1.55
CA ARG A 4 -32.23 15.54 -1.95
C ARG A 4 -32.14 14.06 -1.61
N ALA A 5 -33.09 13.50 -0.85
CA ALA A 5 -33.02 12.12 -0.38
C ALA A 5 -32.97 11.11 -1.55
N ARG A 6 -33.77 11.35 -2.59
CA ARG A 6 -33.76 10.52 -3.81
C ARG A 6 -32.40 10.57 -4.53
N TRP A 7 -31.79 11.75 -4.66
CA TRP A 7 -30.48 11.89 -5.29
C TRP A 7 -29.39 11.16 -4.48
N ILE A 8 -29.37 11.34 -3.16
CA ILE A 8 -28.41 10.65 -2.26
C ILE A 8 -28.57 9.14 -2.38
N TRP A 9 -29.80 8.63 -2.32
CA TRP A 9 -30.06 7.20 -2.42
C TRP A 9 -29.63 6.62 -3.77
N GLN A 10 -29.95 7.31 -4.87
CA GLN A 10 -29.52 6.89 -6.21
C GLN A 10 -27.99 6.87 -6.32
N SER A 11 -27.31 7.91 -5.83
CA SER A 11 -25.85 7.95 -5.83
C SER A 11 -25.25 6.81 -5.02
N LEU A 12 -25.80 6.48 -3.84
CA LEU A 12 -25.35 5.34 -3.04
C LEU A 12 -25.53 4.01 -3.78
N GLN A 13 -26.66 3.82 -4.48
CA GLN A 13 -26.91 2.64 -5.31
C GLN A 13 -25.92 2.55 -6.47
N ASP A 14 -25.65 3.67 -7.15
CA ASP A 14 -24.72 3.71 -8.27
C ASP A 14 -23.28 3.42 -7.80
N PHE A 15 -22.86 3.94 -6.63
CA PHE A 15 -21.57 3.59 -6.03
C PHE A 15 -21.48 2.13 -5.59
N ALA A 16 -22.57 1.55 -5.08
CA ALA A 16 -22.60 0.13 -4.73
C ALA A 16 -22.40 -0.74 -5.98
N LYS A 17 -23.13 -0.45 -7.07
CA LYS A 17 -23.00 -1.16 -8.36
C LYS A 17 -21.60 -1.11 -8.95
N GLN A 18 -20.88 0.01 -8.77
CA GLN A 18 -19.49 0.12 -9.22
C GLN A 18 -18.55 -0.87 -8.52
N LYS A 19 -18.90 -1.34 -7.31
CA LYS A 19 -18.12 -2.33 -6.56
C LYS A 19 -18.40 -3.78 -7.00
N ASP A 20 -19.50 -4.04 -7.71
CA ASP A 20 -19.92 -5.42 -8.07
C ASP A 20 -18.87 -6.17 -8.91
N TYR A 21 -18.11 -5.45 -9.73
CA TYR A 21 -17.08 -6.03 -10.60
C TYR A 21 -15.66 -5.91 -10.02
N VAL A 22 -15.49 -5.41 -8.79
CA VAL A 22 -14.18 -5.25 -8.18
C VAL A 22 -13.71 -6.60 -7.65
N LEU A 23 -12.74 -7.18 -8.35
CA LEU A 23 -12.11 -8.43 -7.93
C LEU A 23 -11.20 -8.21 -6.70
N PRO A 24 -11.16 -9.17 -5.76
CA PRO A 24 -10.21 -9.12 -4.67
C PRO A 24 -8.78 -9.21 -5.19
N LYS A 25 -7.85 -8.53 -4.52
CA LYS A 25 -6.42 -8.58 -4.85
C LYS A 25 -5.87 -9.97 -4.55
N ARG A 26 -5.14 -10.57 -5.49
CA ARG A 26 -4.50 -11.89 -5.33
C ARG A 26 -3.01 -11.78 -5.02
N TYR A 27 -2.43 -10.57 -5.08
CA TYR A 27 -1.03 -10.29 -4.77
C TYR A 27 -0.04 -11.10 -5.62
N VAL A 28 -0.37 -11.29 -6.90
CA VAL A 28 0.47 -11.98 -7.88
C VAL A 28 1.24 -11.01 -8.76
N SER A 29 2.33 -11.48 -9.37
CA SER A 29 3.09 -10.70 -10.36
C SER A 29 2.19 -10.20 -11.49
N GLY A 30 2.33 -8.92 -11.83
CA GLY A 30 1.50 -8.23 -12.82
C GLY A 30 0.36 -7.40 -12.21
N GLU A 31 -0.03 -7.66 -10.96
CA GLU A 31 -1.06 -6.85 -10.31
C GLU A 31 -0.63 -5.41 -10.06
N THR A 32 -1.59 -4.49 -10.03
CA THR A 32 -1.32 -3.07 -9.79
C THR A 32 -1.33 -2.74 -8.29
N GLN A 33 -0.29 -2.04 -7.85
CA GLN A 33 -0.15 -1.45 -6.53
C GLN A 33 -0.06 0.06 -6.65
N PHE A 34 -0.76 0.76 -5.76
CA PHE A 34 -0.91 2.21 -5.81
C PHE A 34 0.04 2.86 -4.83
N TYR A 35 0.82 3.85 -5.26
CA TYR A 35 1.66 4.60 -4.35
C TYR A 35 1.78 6.05 -4.83
N LEU A 36 1.44 7.01 -3.95
CA LEU A 36 1.49 8.45 -4.24
C LEU A 36 0.75 8.85 -5.53
N GLY A 37 -0.40 8.23 -5.81
CA GLY A 37 -1.21 8.52 -7.00
C GLY A 37 -0.70 7.86 -8.30
N LEU A 38 0.34 7.03 -8.22
CA LEU A 38 0.88 6.30 -9.36
C LEU A 38 0.55 4.80 -9.28
N HIS A 39 0.43 4.18 -10.45
CA HIS A 39 0.21 2.75 -10.61
C HIS A 39 1.54 2.05 -10.86
N TYR A 40 1.91 1.13 -9.97
CA TYR A 40 3.12 0.33 -10.08
C TYR A 40 2.77 -1.14 -10.26
N VAL A 41 3.49 -1.82 -11.13
CA VAL A 41 3.32 -3.27 -11.34
C VAL A 41 4.03 -4.01 -10.21
N LEU A 42 3.31 -4.94 -9.56
CA LEU A 42 3.86 -5.89 -8.61
C LEU A 42 4.72 -6.91 -9.34
N LYS A 43 5.96 -7.09 -8.90
CA LYS A 43 6.84 -8.15 -9.38
C LYS A 43 7.29 -9.00 -8.20
N VAL A 44 6.78 -10.22 -8.11
CA VAL A 44 7.20 -11.21 -7.12
C VAL A 44 8.38 -11.99 -7.70
N ILE A 45 9.48 -12.04 -6.96
CA ILE A 45 10.73 -12.71 -7.34
C ILE A 45 10.93 -13.87 -6.36
N THR A 46 10.99 -15.08 -6.90
CA THR A 46 11.08 -16.34 -6.15
C THR A 46 12.36 -17.14 -6.45
N ASP A 47 13.26 -16.63 -7.30
CA ASP A 47 14.43 -17.38 -7.73
C ASP A 47 15.34 -17.71 -6.55
N ALA A 48 15.40 -19.02 -6.24
CA ALA A 48 16.10 -19.57 -5.09
C ALA A 48 17.62 -19.48 -5.20
N GLU A 49 18.18 -19.54 -6.42
CA GLU A 49 19.63 -19.51 -6.66
C GLU A 49 20.23 -18.10 -6.58
N ALA A 50 19.49 -17.09 -7.03
CA ALA A 50 20.00 -15.71 -7.09
C ALA A 50 19.85 -14.96 -5.75
N ASN A 51 18.86 -15.32 -4.92
CA ASN A 51 18.48 -14.44 -3.82
C ASN A 51 19.22 -14.70 -2.51
N ASN A 52 19.68 -15.93 -2.20
CA ASN A 52 20.36 -16.31 -0.94
C ASN A 52 19.98 -15.46 0.30
N MET A 53 18.69 -15.08 0.39
CA MET A 53 18.24 -13.97 1.21
C MET A 53 17.49 -14.56 2.38
N ILE A 54 18.03 -14.28 3.56
CA ILE A 54 17.48 -14.73 4.84
C ILE A 54 16.10 -14.10 5.08
N ASN A 55 15.86 -12.87 4.57
CA ASN A 55 14.66 -12.09 4.84
C ASN A 55 13.98 -11.62 3.56
N SER A 56 12.65 -11.75 3.49
CA SER A 56 11.87 -11.20 2.37
C SER A 56 11.82 -9.68 2.41
N THR A 57 11.95 -9.03 1.24
CA THR A 57 12.10 -7.56 1.15
C THR A 57 11.20 -6.99 0.05
N VAL A 58 10.79 -5.72 0.22
CA VAL A 58 9.99 -4.97 -0.76
C VAL A 58 10.74 -3.71 -1.18
N LYS A 59 10.87 -3.51 -2.50
CA LYS A 59 11.55 -2.34 -3.06
C LYS A 59 10.83 -1.82 -4.29
N LEU A 60 10.57 -0.52 -4.29
CA LEU A 60 10.15 0.20 -5.48
C LEU A 60 11.39 0.55 -6.32
N SER A 61 11.52 -0.03 -7.51
CA SER A 61 12.62 0.26 -8.43
C SER A 61 12.16 0.12 -9.88
N ARG A 62 12.67 0.99 -10.77
CA ARG A 62 12.39 0.94 -12.21
C ARG A 62 10.88 0.88 -12.55
N GLY A 63 10.05 1.64 -11.82
CA GLY A 63 8.60 1.66 -12.02
C GLY A 63 7.87 0.38 -11.60
N LYS A 64 8.50 -0.50 -10.82
CA LYS A 64 7.91 -1.75 -10.33
C LYS A 64 8.06 -1.86 -8.81
N LEU A 65 7.03 -2.40 -8.17
CA LEU A 65 7.10 -2.78 -6.77
C LEU A 65 7.58 -4.23 -6.72
N ASN A 66 8.87 -4.41 -6.47
CA ASN A 66 9.48 -5.73 -6.41
C ASN A 66 9.35 -6.28 -5.00
N VAL A 67 8.92 -7.53 -4.90
CA VAL A 67 8.83 -8.31 -3.66
C VAL A 67 9.72 -9.52 -3.85
N GLU A 68 10.82 -9.53 -3.12
CA GLU A 68 11.81 -10.60 -3.12
C GLU A 68 11.48 -11.52 -1.94
N LEU A 69 11.13 -12.77 -2.23
CA LEU A 69 10.81 -13.77 -1.20
C LEU A 69 12.06 -14.58 -0.85
N SER A 70 12.16 -15.02 0.40
CA SER A 70 13.18 -15.98 0.82
C SER A 70 12.80 -17.38 0.33
N GLN A 71 13.76 -18.31 0.30
CA GLN A 71 13.54 -19.69 -0.15
C GLN A 71 12.41 -20.40 0.61
N SER A 72 12.37 -20.25 1.94
CA SER A 72 11.29 -20.81 2.78
C SER A 72 9.91 -20.27 2.42
N ASN A 73 9.85 -19.01 1.97
CA ASN A 73 8.60 -18.30 1.70
C ASN A 73 8.13 -18.50 0.25
N SER A 74 9.01 -18.95 -0.65
CA SER A 74 8.63 -19.30 -2.02
C SER A 74 7.89 -20.63 -2.12
N GLU A 75 8.14 -21.55 -1.19
CA GLU A 75 7.52 -22.88 -1.14
C GLU A 75 6.11 -22.90 -0.51
N LEU A 76 5.66 -21.76 0.04
CA LEU A 76 4.33 -21.62 0.62
C LEU A 76 3.21 -21.77 -0.41
N ASP A 77 2.04 -22.20 0.08
CA ASP A 77 0.81 -22.27 -0.70
C ASP A 77 0.42 -20.89 -1.25
N ALA A 78 -0.37 -20.88 -2.33
CA ALA A 78 -0.69 -19.64 -3.04
C ALA A 78 -1.40 -18.60 -2.15
N GLU A 79 -2.29 -19.05 -1.26
CA GLU A 79 -3.04 -18.17 -0.35
C GLU A 79 -2.15 -17.61 0.77
N GLU A 80 -1.32 -18.46 1.38
CA GLU A 80 -0.36 -18.06 2.42
C GLU A 80 0.66 -17.08 1.87
N ARG A 81 1.18 -17.34 0.67
CA ARG A 81 2.09 -16.45 -0.03
C ARG A 81 1.42 -15.11 -0.34
N ALA A 82 0.16 -15.09 -0.77
CA ALA A 82 -0.56 -13.84 -1.02
C ALA A 82 -0.73 -13.02 0.27
N ALA A 83 -1.07 -13.68 1.39
CA ALA A 83 -1.17 -13.03 2.70
C ALA A 83 0.18 -12.46 3.18
N LEU A 84 1.27 -13.20 2.97
CA LEU A 84 2.63 -12.75 3.27
C LEU A 84 3.01 -11.53 2.43
N ILE A 85 2.83 -11.59 1.11
CA ILE A 85 3.14 -10.48 0.19
C ILE A 85 2.34 -9.23 0.58
N LYS A 86 1.05 -9.39 0.90
CA LYS A 86 0.22 -8.30 1.41
C LYS A 86 0.83 -7.67 2.67
N SER A 87 1.20 -8.48 3.65
CA SER A 87 1.80 -8.01 4.91
C SER A 87 3.13 -7.26 4.67
N LEU A 88 3.97 -7.77 3.77
CA LEU A 88 5.23 -7.14 3.38
C LEU A 88 5.01 -5.77 2.73
N ILE A 89 4.04 -5.67 1.82
CA ILE A 89 3.67 -4.42 1.15
C ILE A 89 3.07 -3.43 2.17
N ASP A 90 2.19 -3.88 3.06
CA ASP A 90 1.60 -3.04 4.11
C ASP A 90 2.70 -2.46 5.04
N LYS A 91 3.68 -3.29 5.41
CA LYS A 91 4.86 -2.87 6.18
C LYS A 91 5.70 -1.85 5.39
N TRP A 92 5.89 -2.07 4.10
CA TRP A 92 6.61 -1.15 3.22
C TRP A 92 5.93 0.23 3.16
N TYR A 93 4.61 0.29 2.99
CA TYR A 93 3.85 1.56 3.03
C TYR A 93 3.99 2.28 4.36
N LYS A 94 3.87 1.56 5.48
CA LYS A 94 4.04 2.14 6.83
C LYS A 94 5.43 2.74 7.01
N ASN A 95 6.47 2.06 6.54
CA ASN A 95 7.84 2.55 6.60
C ASN A 95 8.06 3.77 5.71
N LYS A 96 7.52 3.75 4.48
CA LYS A 96 7.56 4.90 3.57
C LYS A 96 6.86 6.11 4.15
N PHE A 97 5.68 5.94 4.75
CA PHE A 97 4.99 7.00 5.47
C PHE A 97 5.88 7.61 6.55
N ARG A 98 6.42 6.80 7.46
CA ARG A 98 7.27 7.27 8.57
C ARG A 98 8.49 8.05 8.10
N SER A 99 9.12 7.58 7.01
CA SER A 99 10.28 8.24 6.41
C SER A 99 9.90 9.59 5.82
N ILE A 100 8.90 9.61 4.94
CA ILE A 100 8.49 10.82 4.20
C ILE A 100 7.86 11.85 5.14
N SER A 101 7.04 11.41 6.10
CA SER A 101 6.40 12.32 7.04
C SER A 101 7.43 13.05 7.90
N ARG A 102 8.49 12.35 8.33
CA ARG A 102 9.59 12.94 9.09
C ARG A 102 10.35 13.97 8.26
N GLU A 103 10.80 13.57 7.06
CA GLU A 103 11.53 14.45 6.14
C GLU A 103 10.72 15.72 5.80
N ARG A 104 9.42 15.56 5.52
CA ARG A 104 8.53 16.69 5.21
C ARG A 104 8.28 17.58 6.43
N LEU A 105 8.15 17.00 7.62
CA LEU A 105 7.96 17.76 8.84
C LEU A 105 9.19 18.60 9.16
N GLU A 106 10.38 18.00 9.08
CA GLU A 106 11.67 18.69 9.29
C GLU A 106 11.86 19.82 8.28
N ALA A 107 11.50 19.62 7.01
CA ALA A 107 11.58 20.67 5.99
C ALA A 107 10.59 21.84 6.21
N LEU A 108 9.47 21.59 6.89
CA LEU A 108 8.42 22.58 7.13
C LEU A 108 8.61 23.33 8.45
N ILE A 109 9.16 22.70 9.49
CA ILE A 109 9.22 23.28 10.84
C ILE A 109 10.00 24.60 10.85
N TYR A 110 11.06 24.72 10.05
CA TYR A 110 11.85 25.95 9.93
C TYR A 110 11.10 27.10 9.23
N LYS A 111 9.98 26.81 8.55
CA LYS A 111 9.16 27.82 7.85
C LYS A 111 8.00 28.33 8.70
N VAL A 112 7.69 27.68 9.83
CA VAL A 112 6.54 28.00 10.68
C VAL A 112 7.00 28.51 12.04
N SER A 113 7.06 29.84 12.19
CA SER A 113 7.54 30.51 13.41
C SER A 113 6.63 30.34 14.64
N TRP A 114 5.39 29.87 14.45
CA TRP A 114 4.39 29.70 15.50
C TRP A 114 4.38 28.31 16.14
N VAL A 115 5.22 27.38 15.67
CA VAL A 115 5.29 26.01 16.16
C VAL A 115 6.44 25.90 17.17
N GLU A 116 6.11 25.79 18.45
CA GLU A 116 7.11 25.67 19.52
C GLU A 116 7.69 24.24 19.64
N ASN A 117 6.88 23.22 19.31
CA ASN A 117 7.25 21.81 19.44
C ASN A 117 6.85 21.01 18.20
N SER A 118 7.65 20.01 17.83
CA SER A 118 7.34 19.13 16.71
C SER A 118 6.02 18.36 16.97
N PRO A 119 5.02 18.45 16.08
CA PRO A 119 3.76 17.73 16.26
C PRO A 119 3.95 16.22 16.12
N LEU A 120 3.11 15.46 16.84
CA LEU A 120 3.05 14.01 16.68
C LEU A 120 2.24 13.64 15.44
N ILE A 121 2.84 12.86 14.53
CA ILE A 121 2.17 12.36 13.33
C ILE A 121 1.74 10.91 13.55
N LYS A 122 0.44 10.65 13.39
CA LYS A 122 -0.14 9.31 13.49
C LYS A 122 -0.59 8.81 12.11
N LEU A 123 -0.21 7.59 11.76
CA LEU A 123 -0.74 6.88 10.60
C LEU A 123 -2.07 6.23 10.98
N MET A 124 -3.13 6.51 10.22
CA MET A 124 -4.43 5.87 10.36
C MET A 124 -4.76 5.12 9.06
N THR A 125 -5.20 3.88 9.19
CA THR A 125 -5.77 3.12 8.07
C THR A 125 -7.21 3.55 7.88
N MET A 126 -7.61 3.84 6.65
CA MET A 126 -9.02 4.08 6.34
C MET A 126 -9.78 2.76 6.40
N GLU A 127 -10.90 2.75 7.12
CA GLU A 127 -11.91 1.70 6.98
C GLU A 127 -12.64 1.89 5.65
N LYS A 128 -12.90 0.79 4.94
CA LYS A 128 -13.51 0.78 3.61
C LYS A 128 -14.95 0.31 3.64
#